data_AF-A0A2E3ZBF0-F1
#
_entry.id   AF-A0A2E3ZBF0-F1
#
_cell.length_a   1.000
_cell.length_b   1.000
_cell.length_c   1.000
_cell.angle_alpha   90.00
_cell.angle_beta   90.00
_cell.angle_gamma   90.00
#
_symmetry.space_group_name_H-M   'P 1'
#
loop_
_entity.id
_entity.type
_entity.pdbx_description
1 polymer ?
#
loop_
_entity_poly.entity_id
_entity_poly.type
_entity_poly.pdbx_seq_one_letter_code
_entity_poly.pdbx_strand_id
1 'polypeptide(L)'
;MSDLADYAWLTGNTAALLLEECLVDQAPLHRQLQRLRKVLSPQQAGLVIELTSLRRRAETKFGRLASKMFFTELALQQATDLWTASYKASRLKNDQPVHDYCCGLGGDLMALARRGPAVGWDRSAEMAHLATAN
;
A
#
# COMPACT_ATOMS: atom_id res chain seq x y z
N MET A 1 -13.68 11.82 -1.32
CA MET A 1 -13.11 10.52 -0.91
C MET A 1 -12.74 9.79 -2.17
N SER A 2 -11.55 9.22 -2.23
CA SER A 2 -11.09 8.45 -3.39
C SER A 2 -11.88 7.15 -3.49
N ASP A 3 -12.19 6.73 -4.71
CA ASP A 3 -12.94 5.50 -4.97
C ASP A 3 -12.05 4.39 -5.57
N LEU A 4 -12.66 3.27 -5.95
CA LEU A 4 -11.95 2.15 -6.56
C LEU A 4 -11.27 2.53 -7.90
N ALA A 5 -11.86 3.43 -8.70
CA ALA A 5 -11.27 3.83 -9.98
C ALA A 5 -10.01 4.68 -9.76
N ASP A 6 -10.02 5.54 -8.74
CA ASP A 6 -8.84 6.28 -8.30
C ASP A 6 -7.69 5.35 -7.89
N TYR A 7 -7.98 4.31 -7.08
CA TYR A 7 -6.95 3.34 -6.67
C TYR A 7 -6.50 2.44 -7.81
N ALA A 8 -7.40 2.05 -8.72
CA ALA A 8 -7.05 1.29 -9.91
C ALA A 8 -6.05 2.06 -10.79
N TRP A 9 -6.27 3.36 -10.97
CA TRP A 9 -5.32 4.23 -11.66
C TRP A 9 -3.99 4.33 -10.90
N LEU A 10 -4.05 4.54 -9.57
CA LEU A 10 -2.86 4.71 -8.73
C LEU A 10 -1.95 3.48 -8.71
N THR A 11 -2.53 2.28 -8.79
CA THR A 11 -1.79 1.00 -8.90
C THR A 11 -1.34 0.68 -10.32
N GLY A 12 -1.71 1.49 -11.31
CA GLY A 12 -1.36 1.30 -12.71
C GLY A 12 0.06 1.77 -13.06
N ASN A 13 0.57 1.31 -14.22
CA ASN A 13 1.92 1.58 -14.69
C ASN A 13 2.26 3.07 -14.80
N THR A 14 1.28 3.91 -15.19
CA THR A 14 1.49 5.36 -15.32
C THR A 14 1.81 6.01 -13.98
N ALA A 15 1.11 5.63 -12.92
CA ALA A 15 1.34 6.17 -11.58
C ALA A 15 2.62 5.58 -10.94
N ALA A 16 2.98 4.34 -11.27
CA ALA A 16 4.18 3.69 -10.74
C ALA A 16 5.46 4.48 -11.01
N LEU A 17 5.67 4.96 -12.24
CA LEU A 17 6.83 5.78 -12.61
C LEU A 17 6.90 7.09 -11.82
N LEU A 18 5.76 7.78 -11.69
CA LEU A 18 5.67 9.04 -10.95
C LEU A 18 5.92 8.85 -9.46
N LEU A 19 5.47 7.73 -8.89
CA LEU A 19 5.73 7.39 -7.49
C LEU A 19 7.21 7.10 -7.22
N GLU A 20 7.89 6.41 -8.13
CA GLU A 20 9.33 6.17 -8.04
C GLU A 20 10.13 7.48 -8.09
N GLU A 21 9.77 8.38 -9.01
CA GLU A 21 10.37 9.72 -9.10
C GLU A 21 10.15 10.53 -7.81
N CYS A 22 8.92 10.57 -7.29
CA CYS A 22 8.58 11.34 -6.09
C CYS A 22 9.26 10.79 -4.82
N LEU A 23 9.48 9.47 -4.74
CA LEU A 23 10.16 8.85 -3.60
C LEU A 23 11.61 9.31 -3.46
N VAL A 24 12.32 9.45 -4.58
CA VAL A 24 13.73 9.90 -4.60
C VAL A 24 13.88 11.43 -4.68
N ASP A 25 12.83 12.16 -5.08
CA ASP A 25 12.84 13.62 -5.10
C ASP A 25 12.90 14.19 -3.67
N GLN A 26 13.98 14.93 -3.40
CA GLN A 26 14.24 15.61 -2.13
C GLN A 26 13.51 16.96 -2.01
N ALA A 27 12.86 17.43 -3.08
CA ALA A 27 12.06 18.65 -3.02
C ALA A 27 10.90 18.51 -2.03
N PRO A 28 10.49 19.59 -1.35
CA PRO A 28 9.30 19.58 -0.51
C PRO A 28 8.04 19.12 -1.27
N LEU A 29 7.15 18.36 -0.61
CA LEU A 29 5.96 17.76 -1.23
C LEU A 29 5.08 18.76 -1.98
N HIS A 30 4.97 20.01 -1.50
CA HIS A 30 4.20 21.06 -2.19
C HIS A 30 4.77 21.42 -3.57
N ARG A 31 6.10 21.37 -3.76
CA ARG A 31 6.74 21.60 -5.06
C ARG A 31 6.54 20.42 -5.99
N GLN A 32 6.63 19.20 -5.47
CA GLN A 32 6.32 17.98 -6.22
C GLN A 32 4.87 18.01 -6.72
N LEU A 33 3.92 18.36 -5.85
CA LEU A 33 2.51 18.53 -6.19
C LEU A 33 2.29 19.55 -7.32
N GLN A 34 2.97 20.70 -7.26
CA GLN A 34 2.89 21.72 -8.31
C GLN A 34 3.38 21.21 -9.67
N ARG A 35 4.40 20.36 -9.70
CA ARG A 35 4.90 19.73 -10.94
C ARG A 35 3.89 18.71 -11.47
N LEU A 36 3.40 17.81 -10.61
CA LEU A 36 2.42 16.79 -11.00
C LEU A 36 1.14 17.41 -11.56
N ARG A 37 0.65 18.51 -10.98
CA ARG A 37 -0.54 19.24 -11.48
C ARG A 37 -0.41 19.80 -12.90
N LYS A 38 0.79 19.82 -13.48
CA LYS A 38 0.98 20.21 -14.90
C LYS A 38 0.66 19.08 -15.87
N VAL A 39 0.66 17.83 -15.40
CA VAL A 39 0.54 16.63 -16.24
C VAL A 39 -0.55 15.66 -15.78
N LEU A 40 -1.07 15.84 -14.57
CA LEU A 40 -2.13 15.02 -13.97
C LEU A 40 -3.35 15.87 -13.58
N SER A 41 -4.49 15.18 -13.42
CA SER A 41 -5.65 15.80 -12.78
C SER A 41 -5.34 16.18 -11.31
N PRO A 42 -6.08 17.13 -10.71
CA PRO A 42 -5.89 17.49 -9.30
C PRO A 42 -6.01 16.29 -8.35
N GLN A 43 -6.92 15.35 -8.64
CA GLN A 43 -7.16 14.14 -7.85
C GLN A 43 -5.96 13.19 -7.94
N GLN A 44 -5.51 12.89 -9.16
CA GLN A 44 -4.35 12.03 -9.41
C GLN A 44 -3.06 12.58 -8.79
N ALA A 45 -2.81 13.89 -8.95
CA ALA A 45 -1.66 14.54 -8.34
C ALA A 45 -1.71 14.49 -6.80
N GLY A 46 -2.91 14.62 -6.22
CA GLY A 46 -3.13 14.45 -4.79
C GLY A 46 -2.79 13.04 -4.30
N LEU A 47 -3.32 12.02 -4.98
CA LEU A 47 -3.08 10.60 -4.65
C LEU A 47 -1.61 10.23 -4.67
N VAL A 48 -0.86 10.68 -5.69
CA VAL A 48 0.58 10.40 -5.80
C VAL A 48 1.33 11.00 -4.61
N ILE A 49 1.09 12.27 -4.28
CA ILE A 49 1.79 12.96 -3.19
C ILE A 49 1.39 12.42 -1.82
N GLU A 50 0.11 12.10 -1.63
CA GLU A 50 -0.37 11.43 -0.42
C GLU A 50 0.35 10.10 -0.24
N LEU A 51 0.36 9.25 -1.26
CA LEU A 51 1.02 7.95 -1.18
C LEU A 51 2.53 8.08 -0.97
N THR A 52 3.22 9.03 -1.63
CA THR A 52 4.65 9.31 -1.38
C THR A 52 4.90 9.63 0.10
N SER A 53 4.05 10.46 0.71
CA SER A 53 4.14 10.79 2.14
C SER A 53 3.87 9.59 3.04
N LEU A 54 2.86 8.79 2.71
CA LEU A 54 2.51 7.57 3.44
C LEU A 54 3.62 6.51 3.37
N ARG A 55 4.23 6.30 2.20
CA ARG A 55 5.35 5.36 2.03
C ARG A 55 6.53 5.73 2.93
N ARG A 56 6.88 7.01 3.02
CA ARG A 56 7.94 7.51 3.93
C ARG A 56 7.63 7.20 5.39
N ARG A 57 6.39 7.41 5.83
CA ARG A 57 5.95 7.10 7.21
C ARG A 57 5.89 5.59 7.48
N ALA A 58 5.47 4.82 6.49
CA ALA A 58 5.30 3.38 6.56
C ALA A 58 6.62 2.62 6.71
N GLU A 59 7.78 3.24 6.42
CA GLU A 59 9.10 2.65 6.67
C GLU A 59 9.26 2.16 8.11
N THR A 60 8.65 2.87 9.08
CA THR A 60 8.67 2.47 10.50
C THR A 60 8.02 1.11 10.75
N LYS A 61 6.98 0.74 9.99
CA LYS A 61 6.24 -0.53 10.13
C LYS A 61 6.71 -1.61 9.15
N PHE A 62 7.12 -1.23 7.95
CA PHE A 62 7.34 -2.15 6.82
C PHE A 62 8.78 -2.13 6.28
N GLY A 63 9.65 -1.28 6.83
CA GLY A 63 11.02 -1.12 6.35
C GLY A 63 11.06 -0.81 4.85
N ARG A 64 11.98 -1.46 4.13
CA ARG A 64 12.16 -1.26 2.68
C ARG A 64 10.95 -1.66 1.83
N LEU A 65 10.02 -2.47 2.34
CA LEU A 65 8.81 -2.83 1.60
C LEU A 65 7.85 -1.65 1.45
N ALA A 66 7.90 -0.70 2.40
CA ALA A 66 7.05 0.49 2.39
C ALA A 66 7.11 1.26 1.07
N SER A 67 8.27 1.32 0.42
CA SER A 67 8.45 2.04 -0.85
C SER A 67 7.69 1.44 -2.03
N LYS A 68 7.28 0.17 -1.93
CA LYS A 68 6.53 -0.55 -2.98
C LYS A 68 5.06 -0.73 -2.63
N MET A 69 4.71 -0.66 -1.35
CA MET A 69 3.34 -0.86 -0.88
C MET A 69 2.44 0.36 -1.15
N PHE A 70 1.14 0.12 -1.19
CA PHE A 70 0.08 1.11 -1.33
C PHE A 70 -0.68 1.25 -0.01
N PHE A 71 -0.98 2.50 0.34
CA PHE A 71 -1.55 2.85 1.63
C PHE A 71 -2.66 3.89 1.46
N THR A 72 -3.60 3.87 2.38
CA THR A 72 -4.40 5.03 2.77
C THR A 72 -3.98 5.47 4.16
N GLU A 73 -4.29 6.71 4.56
CA GLU A 73 -4.00 7.20 5.91
C GLU A 73 -4.55 6.25 6.99
N LEU A 74 -5.84 5.92 6.90
CA LEU A 74 -6.50 5.04 7.87
C LEU A 74 -5.89 3.63 7.86
N ALA A 75 -5.66 3.06 6.67
CA ALA A 75 -5.11 1.71 6.56
C ALA A 75 -3.69 1.64 7.13
N LEU A 76 -2.83 2.63 6.87
CA LEU A 76 -1.48 2.67 7.45
C LEU A 76 -1.52 2.74 8.99
N GLN A 77 -2.42 3.52 9.56
CA GLN A 77 -2.59 3.61 11.01
C GLN A 77 -3.00 2.25 11.61
N GLN A 78 -3.94 1.56 10.96
CA GLN A 78 -4.48 0.27 11.41
C GLN A 78 -3.57 -0.93 11.09
N ALA A 79 -2.63 -0.80 10.16
CA ALA A 79 -1.85 -1.93 9.70
C ALA A 79 -0.94 -2.53 10.80
N THR A 80 -0.93 -3.86 10.88
CA THR A 80 0.06 -4.61 11.67
C THR A 80 1.46 -4.36 11.09
N ASP A 81 2.45 -4.12 11.95
CA ASP A 81 3.85 -4.00 11.53
C ASP A 81 4.42 -5.36 11.05
N LEU A 82 5.48 -5.30 10.25
CA LEU A 82 6.06 -6.49 9.60
C LEU A 82 6.56 -7.53 10.60
N TRP A 83 7.08 -7.12 11.76
CA TRP A 83 7.59 -8.04 12.76
C TRP A 83 6.44 -8.83 13.39
N THR A 84 5.38 -8.13 13.81
CA THR A 84 4.18 -8.75 14.39
C THR A 84 3.47 -9.64 13.38
N ALA A 85 3.32 -9.20 12.14
CA ALA A 85 2.72 -9.99 11.06
C ALA A 85 3.50 -11.31 10.81
N SER A 86 4.83 -11.21 10.75
CA SER A 86 5.71 -12.37 10.58
C SER A 86 5.65 -13.32 11.78
N TYR A 87 5.59 -12.77 13.01
CA TYR A 87 5.42 -13.57 14.22
C TYR A 87 4.09 -14.33 14.19
N LYS A 88 2.97 -13.66 13.91
CA LYS A 88 1.65 -14.31 13.78
C LYS A 88 1.68 -15.45 12.75
N ALA A 89 2.23 -15.20 11.57
CA ALA A 89 2.33 -16.19 10.51
C ALA A 89 3.21 -17.41 10.88
N SER A 90 4.25 -17.20 11.70
CA SER A 90 5.12 -18.28 12.18
C SER A 90 4.41 -19.27 13.11
N ARG A 91 3.31 -18.86 13.75
CA ARG A 91 2.50 -19.69 14.65
C ARG A 91 1.61 -20.68 13.91
N LEU A 92 1.37 -20.46 12.62
CA LEU A 92 0.60 -21.37 11.77
C LEU A 92 1.52 -22.43 11.14
N LYS A 93 0.94 -23.61 10.87
CA LYS A 93 1.64 -24.68 10.14
C LYS A 93 2.00 -24.19 8.74
N ASN A 94 3.22 -24.52 8.30
CA ASN A 94 3.67 -24.19 6.94
C ASN A 94 2.84 -24.97 5.90
N ASP A 95 2.69 -24.38 4.71
CA ASP A 95 2.06 -24.97 3.52
C ASP A 95 0.60 -25.42 3.71
N GLN A 96 -0.09 -24.85 4.71
CA GLN A 96 -1.53 -25.01 4.86
C GLN A 96 -2.27 -23.81 4.27
N PRO A 97 -3.40 -24.01 3.57
CA PRO A 97 -4.23 -22.90 3.11
C PRO A 97 -4.74 -22.05 4.27
N VAL A 98 -4.58 -20.73 4.18
CA VAL A 98 -5.07 -19.77 5.17
C VAL A 98 -6.00 -18.75 4.53
N HIS A 99 -7.10 -18.45 5.20
CA HIS A 99 -8.01 -17.36 4.83
C HIS A 99 -7.83 -16.21 5.82
N ASP A 100 -7.44 -15.04 5.33
CA ASP A 100 -7.32 -13.81 6.11
C ASP A 100 -8.59 -12.98 5.93
N TYR A 101 -9.52 -13.09 6.88
CA TYR A 101 -10.75 -12.31 6.88
C TYR A 101 -10.51 -10.94 7.51
N CYS A 102 -10.98 -9.89 6.83
CA CYS A 102 -10.67 -8.50 7.13
C CYS A 102 -9.18 -8.19 6.88
N CYS A 103 -8.66 -8.61 5.73
CA CYS A 103 -7.24 -8.48 5.41
C CYS A 103 -6.74 -7.03 5.28
N GLY A 104 -7.64 -6.05 5.15
CA GLY A 104 -7.30 -4.64 5.03
C GLY A 104 -6.39 -4.39 3.83
N LEU A 105 -5.25 -3.71 4.04
CA LEU A 105 -4.24 -3.48 3.00
C LEU A 105 -3.35 -4.71 2.70
N GLY A 106 -3.55 -5.82 3.40
CA GLY A 106 -2.81 -7.07 3.17
C GLY A 106 -1.51 -7.22 3.99
N GLY A 107 -1.28 -6.43 5.04
CA GLY A 107 -0.04 -6.52 5.83
C GLY A 107 0.19 -7.89 6.47
N ASP A 108 -0.85 -8.44 7.15
CA ASP A 108 -0.79 -9.80 7.70
C ASP A 108 -0.84 -10.86 6.58
N LEU A 109 -1.69 -10.65 5.56
CA LEU A 109 -1.79 -11.50 4.36
C LEU A 109 -0.44 -11.74 3.67
N MET A 110 0.39 -10.70 3.49
CA MET A 110 1.73 -10.83 2.91
C MET A 110 2.63 -11.75 3.73
N ALA A 111 2.54 -11.70 5.07
CA ALA A 111 3.30 -12.58 5.94
C ALA A 111 2.78 -14.03 5.88
N LEU A 112 1.45 -14.20 5.81
CA LEU A 112 0.81 -15.51 5.63
C LEU A 112 1.19 -16.15 4.29
N ALA A 113 1.19 -15.37 3.19
CA ALA A 113 1.54 -15.83 1.86
C ALA A 113 3.00 -16.33 1.74
N ARG A 114 3.90 -15.87 2.63
CA ARG A 114 5.28 -16.39 2.71
C ARG A 114 5.37 -17.77 3.38
N ARG A 115 4.30 -18.22 4.05
CA ARG A 115 4.22 -19.50 4.78
C ARG A 115 3.45 -20.57 4.01
N GLY A 116 2.75 -20.22 2.93
CA GLY A 116 1.92 -21.14 2.16
C GLY A 116 0.80 -20.41 1.41
N PRO A 117 -0.15 -21.17 0.80
CA PRO A 117 -1.29 -20.59 0.10
C PRO A 117 -2.14 -19.71 1.04
N ALA A 118 -2.40 -18.46 0.65
CA ALA A 118 -3.20 -17.54 1.44
C ALA A 118 -4.20 -16.79 0.55
N VAL A 119 -5.43 -16.58 1.07
CA VAL A 119 -6.49 -15.82 0.41
C VAL A 119 -6.99 -14.73 1.36
N GLY A 120 -6.91 -13.48 0.93
CA GLY A 120 -7.46 -12.34 1.67
C GLY A 120 -8.91 -12.06 1.31
N TRP A 121 -9.70 -11.67 2.31
CA TRP A 121 -11.08 -11.25 2.16
C TRP A 121 -11.27 -9.91 2.87
N ASP A 122 -11.83 -8.93 2.17
CA ASP A 122 -12.24 -7.68 2.78
C ASP A 122 -13.62 -7.28 2.26
N ARG A 123 -14.38 -6.54 3.09
CA ARG A 123 -15.68 -6.01 2.70
C ARG A 123 -15.53 -4.81 1.76
N SER A 124 -14.43 -4.07 1.87
CA SER A 124 -14.12 -2.94 1.00
C SER A 124 -13.43 -3.42 -0.28
N ALA A 125 -14.01 -3.08 -1.42
CA ALA A 125 -13.40 -3.36 -2.72
C ALA A 125 -12.08 -2.61 -2.89
N GLU A 126 -11.98 -1.40 -2.33
CA GLU A 126 -10.78 -0.58 -2.33
C GLU A 126 -9.66 -1.24 -1.53
N MET A 127 -9.95 -1.75 -0.32
CA MET A 127 -8.96 -2.47 0.49
C MET A 127 -8.52 -3.77 -0.19
N ALA A 128 -9.46 -4.54 -0.73
CA ALA A 128 -9.13 -5.77 -1.47
C ALA A 128 -8.26 -5.48 -2.71
N HIS A 129 -8.51 -4.38 -3.42
CA HIS A 129 -7.70 -3.93 -4.55
C HIS A 129 -6.28 -3.54 -4.10
N LEU A 130 -6.16 -2.74 -3.05
CA LEU A 130 -4.84 -2.36 -2.51
C LEU A 130 -4.07 -3.55 -1.94
N ALA A 131 -4.74 -4.49 -1.29
CA ALA A 131 -4.14 -5.74 -0.81
C ALA A 131 -3.62 -6.62 -1.96
N THR A 132 -4.32 -6.63 -3.10
CA THR A 132 -3.87 -7.35 -4.30
C THR A 132 -2.64 -6.70 -4.94
N ALA A 133 -2.52 -5.37 -4.83
CA ALA A 133 -1.38 -4.62 -5.35
C ALA A 133 -0.13 -4.66 -4.45
N ASN A 134 -0.26 -5.17 -3.22
CA ASN A 134 0.81 -5.26 -2.20
C ASN A 134 1.45 -6.65 -2.16
#